data_AF-C8VZQ0-F1
#
_entry.id   AF-C8VZQ0-F1
#
_cell.length_a   1.000
_cell.length_b   1.000
_cell.length_c   1.000
_cell.angle_alpha   90.00
_cell.angle_beta   90.00
_cell.angle_gamma   90.00
#
_symmetry.space_group_name_H-M   'P 1'
#
loop_
_entity.id
_entity.type
_entity.pdbx_description
1 polymer ?
#
loop_
_entity_poly.entity_id
_entity_poly.type
_entity_poly.pdbx_seq_one_letter_code
_entity_poly.pdbx_strand_id
1 'polypeptide(L)' 'MDVEKPVLQAEIRSGMFKIIDGKHRMERAYRNGIEVIYSFILKGEQLLPYCADVRGYKAFVEYWNSKL' A
#
# COMPACT_ATOMS: atom_id res chain seq x y z
N MET A 1 -4.71 12.67 9.08
CA MET A 1 -3.89 11.74 8.27
C MET A 1 -2.42 11.98 8.59
N ASP A 2 -1.80 11.10 9.35
CA ASP A 2 -0.39 11.23 9.77
C ASP A 2 0.57 10.93 8.60
N VAL A 3 1.51 11.83 8.31
CA VAL A 3 2.50 11.69 7.21
C VAL A 3 3.73 10.88 7.62
N GLU A 4 3.93 10.66 8.92
CA GLU A 4 5.02 9.83 9.43
C GLU A 4 4.71 8.33 9.28
N LYS A 5 3.43 7.99 9.15
CA LYS A 5 3.00 6.61 8.88
C LYS A 5 3.40 6.20 7.46
N PRO A 6 4.15 5.08 7.31
CA PRO A 6 4.60 4.65 6.00
C PRO A 6 3.44 4.37 5.04
N VAL A 7 3.70 4.57 3.76
CA VAL A 7 2.80 4.19 2.66
C VAL A 7 3.12 2.77 2.20
N LEU A 8 2.16 2.10 1.56
CA LEU A 8 2.40 0.79 0.93
C LEU A 8 2.47 0.99 -0.58
N GLN A 9 3.49 0.38 -1.17
CA GLN A 9 3.69 0.31 -2.61
C GLN A 9 3.61 -1.15 -3.04
N ALA A 10 3.15 -1.41 -4.26
CA ALA A 10 3.30 -2.72 -4.90
C ALA A 10 4.01 -2.56 -6.24
N GLU A 11 4.89 -3.50 -6.56
CA GLU A 11 5.50 -3.59 -7.88
C GLU A 11 4.47 -4.13 -8.88
N ILE A 12 4.09 -3.29 -9.86
CA ILE A 12 3.09 -3.65 -10.86
C ILE A 12 3.71 -4.08 -12.19
N ARG A 13 4.98 -3.71 -12.43
CA ARG A 13 5.89 -4.19 -13.48
C ARG A 13 7.31 -4.04 -12.95
N SER A 14 8.27 -4.76 -13.53
CA SER A 14 9.70 -4.66 -13.15
C SER A 14 10.16 -3.20 -13.04
N GLY A 15 10.53 -2.77 -11.83
CA GLY A 15 10.99 -1.41 -11.53
C GLY A 15 9.88 -0.34 -11.46
N MET A 16 8.60 -0.71 -11.59
CA MET A 16 7.46 0.20 -11.56
C MET A 16 6.57 -0.09 -10.35
N PHE A 17 6.53 0.85 -9.42
CA PHE A 17 5.80 0.76 -8.16
C PHE A 17 4.59 1.67 -8.15
N LYS A 18 3.48 1.19 -7.57
CA LYS A 18 2.26 1.97 -7.38
C LYS A 18 1.89 2.03 -5.90
N ILE A 19 1.46 3.19 -5.43
CA ILE A 19 0.91 3.32 -4.07
C ILE A 19 -0.42 2.58 -3.99
N ILE A 20 -0.51 1.62 -3.06
CA ILE A 20 -1.71 0.81 -2.80
C ILE A 20 -2.38 1.17 -1.46
N ASP A 21 -1.65 1.72 -0.49
CA ASP A 21 -2.22 2.36 0.71
C ASP A 21 -1.43 3.64 1.00
N GLY A 22 -2.15 4.72 1.34
CA GLY A 22 -1.56 5.99 1.73
C GLY A 22 -1.67 7.10 0.70
N LYS A 23 -2.56 7.00 -0.30
CA LYS A 23 -2.78 8.07 -1.30
C LYS A 23 -3.04 9.45 -0.67
N HIS A 24 -3.87 9.51 0.38
CA HIS A 24 -4.11 10.75 1.12
C HIS A 24 -2.89 11.23 1.92
N ARG A 25 -2.03 10.33 2.39
CA ARG A 25 -0.76 10.67 3.06
C ARG A 25 0.22 11.26 2.05
N MET A 26 0.34 10.65 0.87
CA MET A 26 1.13 11.18 -0.25
C MET A 26 0.69 12.59 -0.66
N GLU A 27 -0.62 12.79 -0.87
CA GLU A 27 -1.17 14.09 -1.23
C GLU A 27 -0.88 15.16 -0.16
N ARG A 28 -1.01 14.80 1.12
CA ARG A 28 -0.69 15.70 2.22
C ARG A 28 0.81 16.02 2.29
N ALA A 29 1.67 15.03 2.10
CA ALA A 29 3.12 15.21 2.06
C ALA A 29 3.52 16.19 0.95
N TYR A 30 2.96 16.00 -0.26
CA TYR A 30 3.14 16.90 -1.39
C TYR A 30 2.74 18.33 -1.08
N ARG A 31 1.54 18.55 -0.51
CA ARG A 31 1.06 19.90 -0.12
C ARG A 31 1.92 20.57 0.95
N ASN A 32 2.57 19.78 1.79
CA ASN A 32 3.43 20.27 2.86
C ASN A 32 4.90 20.45 2.43
N GLY A 33 5.25 20.20 1.16
CA GLY A 33 6.63 20.28 0.69
C GLY A 33 7.56 19.20 1.27
N ILE A 34 7.00 18.06 1.70
CA ILE A 34 7.79 16.94 2.20
C ILE A 34 8.32 16.14 1.02
N GLU A 35 9.64 16.13 0.84
CA GLU A 35 10.30 15.49 -0.30
C GLU A 35 10.32 13.95 -0.21
N VAL A 36 10.36 13.41 1.00
CA VAL A 36 10.53 11.96 1.23
C VAL A 36 9.53 11.46 2.27
N ILE A 37 8.91 10.32 1.98
CA ILE A 37 8.05 9.60 2.91
C ILE A 37 8.47 8.13 2.98
N TYR A 38 8.41 7.55 4.17
CA TYR A 38 8.70 6.14 4.35
C TYR A 38 7.68 5.26 3.63
N SER A 39 8.14 4.15 3.08
CA SER A 39 7.26 3.20 2.41
C SER A 39 7.69 1.75 2.59
N PHE A 40 6.71 0.86 2.61
CA PHE A 40 6.93 -0.58 2.47
C PHE A 40 6.61 -1.02 1.04
N ILE A 41 7.47 -1.84 0.46
CA ILE A 41 7.23 -2.50 -0.82
C ILE A 41 6.62 -3.87 -0.55
N LEU A 42 5.42 -4.09 -1.06
CA LEU A 42 4.77 -5.39 -1.10
C LEU A 42 5.11 -6.09 -2.41
N LYS A 43 5.80 -7.23 -2.31
CA LYS A 43 6.14 -8.05 -3.47
C LYS A 43 4.94 -8.89 -3.92
N GLY A 44 4.89 -9.24 -5.20
CA GLY A 44 3.83 -10.08 -5.75
C GLY A 44 3.73 -11.43 -5.02
N GLU A 45 4.87 -12.02 -4.65
CA GLU A 45 4.94 -13.28 -3.92
C GLU A 45 4.31 -13.20 -2.52
N GLN A 46 4.25 -12.01 -1.92
CA GLN A 46 3.57 -11.78 -0.63
C GLN A 46 2.05 -11.66 -0.81
N LEU A 47 1.58 -11.28 -2.00
CA LEU A 47 0.15 -11.24 -2.35
C LEU A 47 -0.37 -12.61 -2.76
N LEU A 48 0.46 -13.47 -3.37
CA LEU A 48 0.03 -14.79 -3.86
C LEU A 48 -0.71 -15.64 -2.81
N PRO A 49 -0.27 -15.74 -1.54
CA PRO A 49 -1.01 -16.48 -0.51
C PRO A 49 -2.43 -15.96 -0.26
N TYR A 50 -2.67 -14.65 -0.42
CA TYR A 50 -3.98 -14.04 -0.29
C TYR A 50 -4.90 -14.34 -1.48
N CYS A 51 -4.34 -14.63 -2.64
CA CYS A 51 -5.11 -15.03 -3.83
C CYS A 51 -5.33 -16.55 -3.92
N ALA A 52 -4.50 -17.34 -3.25
CA ALA A 52 -4.49 -18.81 -3.37
C ALA A 52 -5.48 -19.53 -2.43
N ASP A 53 -5.90 -18.89 -1.33
CA ASP A 53 -6.82 -19.48 -0.35
C ASP A 53 -7.98 -18.53 -0.02
N VAL A 54 -9.17 -19.09 0.19
CA VAL A 54 -10.38 -18.31 0.50
C VAL A 54 -10.24 -17.50 1.80
N ARG A 55 -9.51 -18.04 2.80
CA ARG A 55 -9.25 -17.31 4.05
C ARG A 55 -8.32 -16.13 3.81
N GLY A 56 -7.28 -16.33 3.01
CA GLY A 56 -6.39 -15.27 2.56
C GLY A 56 -7.18 -14.18 1.83
N TYR A 57 -8.02 -14.56 0.86
CA TYR A 57 -8.84 -13.62 0.10
C TYR A 57 -9.75 -12.80 1.02
N LYS A 58 -10.43 -13.46 1.97
CA LYS A 58 -11.28 -12.76 2.96
C LYS A 58 -10.49 -11.79 3.82
N ALA A 59 -9.34 -12.21 4.36
CA ALA A 59 -8.49 -11.33 5.17
C ALA A 59 -7.99 -10.11 4.37
N PHE A 60 -7.65 -10.30 3.10
CA PHE A 60 -7.27 -9.21 2.20
C PHE A 60 -8.42 -8.22 1.97
N VAL A 61 -9.61 -8.72 1.66
CA VAL A 61 -10.81 -7.90 1.45
C VAL A 61 -11.20 -7.15 2.73
N GLU A 62 -11.19 -7.81 3.89
CA GLU A 62 -11.50 -7.19 5.18
C GLU A 62 -10.51 -6.07 5.52
N TYR A 63 -9.20 -6.33 5.40
CA TYR A 63 -8.17 -5.30 5.57
C TYR A 63 -8.38 -4.12 4.62
N TRP A 64 -8.68 -4.40 3.35
CA TRP A 64 -8.86 -3.37 2.34
C TRP A 64 -10.10 -2.51 2.63
N ASN A 65 -11.21 -3.15 3.01
CA ASN A 65 -12.46 -2.45 3.32
C ASN A 65 -12.41 -1.68 4.64
N SER A 66 -11.58 -2.08 5.60
CA SER A 66 -11.37 -1.28 6.82
C SER A 66 -10.63 0.04 6.56
N LYS A 67 -10.15 0.26 5.34
CA LYS A 67 -9.41 1.46 4.90
C LYS A 67 -10.26 2.40 4.01
N LEU A 68 -11.45 1.96 3.58
CA LEU A 68 -12.47 2.80 2.93
C LEU A 68 -13.14 3.70 3.98
#